data_AF-A0A380X693-F1
#
_entry.id   AF-A0A380X693-F1
#
_cell.length_a   1.000
_cell.length_b   1.000
_cell.length_c   1.000
_cell.angle_alpha   90.00
_cell.angle_beta   90.00
_cell.angle_gamma   90.00
#
_symmetry.space_group_name_H-M   'P 1'
#
loop_
_entity.id
_entity.type
_entity.pdbx_description
1 polymer ?
#
loop_
_entity_poly.entity_id
_entity_poly.type
_entity_poly.pdbx_seq_one_letter_code
_entity_poly.pdbx_strand_id
1 'polypeptide(L)'
;MQIVEEGVRKWNAKKGRQSELGQGIYSADELWARDYAQIEVVKPTDEQLRQLMMLGESTKVDKYGCFTLKAGYRLDGEKNTYYAEALQGGQYPYVVVRFDPDDLHGTVYVYDLNGVYLCDAICDKPLAFDSVKGAAMQRRLEAQEARQTKKQVQTLEKMDKHQHEQYRKHFDDVPEAELVEPKKVKRLAMFEGNLQRKVEEMDWVVDDDPLPKTDLPKV
;
A
#
# COMPACT_ATOMS: atom_id res chain seq x y z
N MET A 1 -13.69 2.80 -19.90
CA MET A 1 -14.38 1.50 -19.74
C MET A 1 -15.19 1.05 -20.96
N GLN A 2 -15.66 1.96 -21.82
CA GLN A 2 -16.54 1.61 -22.97
C GLN A 2 -16.02 0.49 -23.88
N ILE A 3 -14.72 0.43 -24.19
CA ILE A 3 -14.14 -0.63 -25.05
C ILE A 3 -14.27 -2.02 -24.42
N VAL A 4 -14.09 -2.13 -23.10
CA VAL A 4 -14.19 -3.41 -22.38
C VAL A 4 -15.65 -3.85 -22.36
N GLU A 5 -16.56 -2.94 -22.05
CA GLU A 5 -18.01 -3.21 -22.04
C GLU A 5 -18.50 -3.67 -23.41
N GLU A 6 -18.10 -2.97 -24.48
CA GLU A 6 -18.39 -3.40 -25.84
C GLU A 6 -17.78 -4.76 -26.18
N GLY A 7 -16.55 -5.03 -25.73
CA GLY A 7 -15.87 -6.29 -25.92
C GLY A 7 -16.62 -7.44 -25.26
N VAL A 8 -17.06 -7.26 -24.02
CA VAL A 8 -17.89 -8.24 -23.28
C VAL A 8 -19.21 -8.46 -24.00
N ARG A 9 -19.90 -7.38 -24.42
CA ARG A 9 -21.17 -7.48 -25.17
C ARG A 9 -20.99 -8.25 -26.48
N LYS A 10 -19.97 -7.91 -27.27
CA LYS A 10 -19.65 -8.60 -28.53
C LYS A 10 -19.27 -10.07 -28.30
N TRP A 11 -18.56 -10.36 -27.21
CA TRP A 11 -18.21 -11.73 -26.85
C TRP A 11 -19.46 -12.52 -26.47
N ASN A 12 -20.31 -12.02 -25.57
CA ASN A 12 -21.53 -12.72 -25.14
C ASN A 12 -22.48 -12.99 -26.32
N ALA A 13 -22.63 -12.02 -27.23
CA ALA A 13 -23.49 -12.12 -28.41
C ALA A 13 -22.93 -13.02 -29.53
N LYS A 14 -21.65 -13.41 -29.47
CA LYS A 14 -21.02 -14.24 -30.52
C LYS A 14 -21.65 -15.65 -30.56
N LYS A 15 -22.33 -15.93 -31.68
CA LYS A 15 -22.90 -17.24 -32.02
C LYS A 15 -21.84 -18.28 -32.41
N GLY A 16 -22.28 -19.52 -32.60
CA GLY A 16 -21.42 -20.59 -33.07
C GLY A 16 -20.45 -21.11 -32.01
N ARG A 17 -20.83 -21.02 -30.73
CA ARG A 17 -19.97 -21.42 -29.62
C ARG A 17 -19.76 -22.94 -29.62
N GLN A 18 -18.49 -23.34 -29.71
CA GLN A 18 -18.06 -24.73 -29.65
C GLN A 18 -17.98 -25.21 -28.19
N SER A 19 -19.10 -25.14 -27.48
CA SER A 19 -19.30 -25.71 -26.15
C SER A 19 -20.43 -26.72 -26.19
N GLU A 20 -20.51 -27.61 -25.20
CA GLU A 20 -21.58 -28.62 -25.11
C GLU A 20 -22.98 -28.00 -25.19
N LEU A 21 -23.20 -26.93 -24.41
CA LEU A 21 -24.46 -26.17 -24.41
C LEU A 21 -24.65 -25.37 -25.71
N GLY A 22 -23.58 -24.83 -26.28
CA GLY A 22 -23.62 -23.99 -27.48
C GLY A 22 -23.90 -24.76 -28.78
N GLN A 23 -23.50 -26.03 -28.85
CA GLN A 23 -23.71 -26.93 -29.99
C GLN A 23 -23.24 -26.37 -31.35
N GLY A 24 -22.36 -25.36 -31.35
CA GLY A 24 -21.95 -24.66 -32.56
C GLY A 24 -23.05 -23.80 -33.19
N ILE A 25 -24.13 -23.50 -32.48
CA ILE A 25 -25.28 -22.71 -32.96
C ILE A 25 -25.49 -21.47 -32.10
N TYR A 26 -25.63 -21.66 -30.78
CA TYR A 26 -26.07 -20.61 -29.86
C TYR A 26 -24.94 -19.68 -29.41
N SER A 27 -25.32 -18.46 -29.02
CA SER A 27 -24.45 -17.52 -28.27
C SER A 27 -24.56 -17.73 -26.76
N ALA A 28 -23.69 -17.10 -25.98
CA ALA A 28 -23.77 -17.16 -24.52
C ALA A 28 -25.03 -16.45 -23.99
N ASP A 29 -25.41 -15.33 -24.59
CA ASP A 29 -26.64 -14.60 -24.23
C ASP A 29 -27.90 -15.44 -24.48
N GLU A 30 -27.98 -16.15 -25.61
CA GLU A 30 -29.13 -17.01 -25.93
C GLU A 30 -29.25 -18.18 -24.95
N LEU A 31 -28.12 -18.80 -24.57
CA LEU A 31 -28.10 -19.87 -23.58
C LEU A 31 -28.48 -19.35 -22.19
N TRP A 32 -27.92 -18.20 -21.77
CA TRP A 32 -28.23 -17.59 -20.49
C TRP A 32 -29.72 -17.24 -20.38
N ALA A 33 -30.31 -16.61 -21.40
CA ALA A 33 -31.72 -16.26 -21.40
C ALA A 33 -32.63 -17.50 -21.33
N ARG A 34 -32.29 -18.58 -22.04
CA ARG A 34 -33.02 -19.86 -22.01
C ARG A 34 -32.99 -20.48 -20.62
N ASP A 35 -31.81 -20.58 -20.02
CA ASP A 35 -31.60 -21.32 -18.78
C ASP A 35 -32.00 -20.50 -17.55
N TYR A 36 -31.68 -19.21 -17.53
CA TYR A 36 -32.04 -18.31 -16.43
C TYR A 36 -33.57 -18.16 -16.29
N ALA A 37 -34.33 -18.25 -17.39
CA ALA A 37 -35.79 -18.20 -17.37
C ALA A 37 -36.45 -19.39 -16.65
N GLN A 38 -35.71 -20.49 -16.45
CA GLN A 38 -36.21 -21.70 -15.79
C GLN A 38 -35.89 -21.73 -14.29
N ILE A 39 -35.08 -20.80 -13.79
CA ILE A 39 -34.59 -20.80 -12.41
C ILE A 39 -35.39 -19.79 -11.58
N GLU A 40 -35.87 -20.24 -10.42
CA GLU A 40 -36.42 -19.34 -9.40
C GLU A 40 -35.28 -18.68 -8.62
N VAL A 41 -35.24 -17.34 -8.62
CA VAL A 41 -34.18 -16.55 -7.97
C VAL A 41 -34.79 -15.56 -7.00
N VAL A 42 -34.30 -15.55 -5.78
CA VAL A 42 -34.61 -14.51 -4.79
C VAL A 42 -33.65 -13.34 -5.00
N LYS A 43 -34.21 -12.13 -5.17
CA LYS A 43 -33.39 -10.91 -5.30
C LYS A 43 -32.93 -10.43 -3.93
N PRO A 44 -31.70 -9.91 -3.82
CA PRO A 44 -31.23 -9.33 -2.57
C PRO A 44 -32.07 -8.09 -2.22
N THR A 45 -32.29 -7.90 -0.92
CA THR A 45 -32.88 -6.69 -0.34
C THR A 45 -31.91 -5.51 -0.45
N ASP A 46 -32.44 -4.29 -0.34
CA ASP A 46 -31.60 -3.08 -0.43
C ASP A 46 -30.57 -3.04 0.71
N GLU A 47 -30.92 -3.50 1.91
CA GLU A 47 -29.98 -3.65 3.02
C GLU A 47 -28.80 -4.55 2.63
N GLN A 48 -29.08 -5.71 2.03
CA GLN A 48 -28.04 -6.65 1.59
C GLN A 48 -27.15 -6.03 0.52
N LEU A 49 -27.73 -5.31 -0.45
CA LEU A 49 -26.96 -4.59 -1.46
C LEU A 49 -26.06 -3.52 -0.83
N ARG A 50 -26.57 -2.74 0.13
CA ARG A 50 -25.76 -1.76 0.86
C ARG A 50 -24.61 -2.39 1.62
N GLN A 51 -24.78 -3.59 2.22
CA GLN A 51 -23.68 -4.28 2.91
C GLN A 51 -22.52 -4.67 1.98
N LEU A 52 -22.78 -4.87 0.68
CA LEU A 52 -21.76 -5.18 -0.32
C LEU A 52 -20.94 -3.96 -0.77
N MET A 53 -21.41 -2.75 -0.49
CA MET A 53 -20.70 -1.51 -0.82
C MET A 53 -19.45 -1.32 0.03
N MET A 54 -18.52 -0.50 -0.48
CA MET A 54 -17.30 -0.15 0.23
C MET A 54 -17.63 0.59 1.53
N LEU A 55 -16.98 0.18 2.62
CA LEU A 55 -17.10 0.82 3.91
C LEU A 55 -16.10 1.98 4.00
N GLY A 56 -16.61 3.19 4.21
CA GLY A 56 -15.81 4.37 4.50
C GLY A 56 -15.40 4.45 5.97
N GLU A 57 -14.34 5.20 6.24
CA GLU A 57 -13.96 5.56 7.60
C GLU A 57 -15.07 6.37 8.29
N SER A 58 -15.12 6.30 9.62
CA SER A 58 -16.01 7.16 10.41
C SER A 58 -15.70 8.63 10.16
N THR A 59 -16.71 9.42 9.81
CA THR A 59 -16.58 10.85 9.55
C THR A 59 -17.40 11.67 10.52
N LYS A 60 -16.95 12.89 10.78
CA LYS A 60 -17.65 13.83 11.66
C LYS A 60 -18.75 14.55 10.88
N VAL A 61 -19.92 14.66 11.50
CA VAL A 61 -21.05 15.40 10.95
C VAL A 61 -21.11 16.79 11.59
N ASP A 62 -21.36 17.81 10.77
CA ASP A 62 -21.60 19.17 11.24
C ASP A 62 -23.05 19.35 11.74
N LYS A 63 -23.32 20.43 12.50
CA LYS A 63 -24.65 20.76 13.02
C LYS A 63 -25.74 20.87 11.95
N TYR A 64 -25.34 21.16 10.71
CA TYR A 64 -26.24 21.26 9.55
C TYR A 64 -26.43 19.93 8.80
N GLY A 65 -25.92 18.81 9.32
CA GLY A 65 -26.06 17.50 8.66
C GLY A 65 -25.11 17.29 7.48
N CYS A 66 -24.06 18.12 7.36
CA CYS A 66 -23.05 18.01 6.32
C CYS A 66 -21.83 17.23 6.80
N PHE A 67 -21.21 16.45 5.90
CA PHE A 67 -19.94 15.77 6.18
C PHE A 67 -19.10 15.60 4.92
N THR A 68 -17.84 15.23 5.08
CA THR A 68 -16.92 14.95 3.97
C THR A 68 -16.36 13.54 4.08
N LEU A 69 -16.09 12.91 2.95
CA LEU A 69 -15.41 11.62 2.89
C LEU A 69 -13.94 11.82 2.50
N LYS A 70 -13.08 10.89 2.95
CA LYS A 70 -11.70 10.78 2.47
C LYS A 70 -11.58 9.93 1.20
N ALA A 71 -12.70 9.44 0.68
CA ALA A 71 -12.76 8.75 -0.59
C ALA A 71 -12.58 9.76 -1.74
N GLY A 72 -11.76 9.40 -2.73
CA GLY A 72 -11.49 10.20 -3.93
C GLY A 72 -10.23 11.04 -3.94
N TYR A 73 -9.94 11.60 -5.12
CA TYR A 73 -8.85 12.55 -5.29
C TYR A 73 -9.19 13.87 -4.60
N ARG A 74 -8.18 14.69 -4.32
CA ARG A 74 -8.38 16.07 -3.85
C ARG A 74 -8.01 17.01 -4.98
N LEU A 75 -8.89 17.95 -5.29
CA LEU A 75 -8.60 19.02 -6.24
C LEU A 75 -8.46 20.31 -5.43
N ASP A 76 -7.28 20.92 -5.48
CA ASP A 76 -6.97 22.17 -4.78
C ASP A 76 -7.27 22.16 -3.27
N GLY A 77 -7.22 20.98 -2.65
CA GLY A 77 -7.52 20.76 -1.23
C GLY A 77 -9.01 20.55 -0.91
N GLU A 78 -9.90 20.72 -1.89
CA GLU A 78 -11.33 20.49 -1.75
C GLU A 78 -11.71 19.01 -1.88
N LYS A 79 -12.86 18.66 -1.29
CA LYS A 79 -13.38 17.29 -1.19
C LYS A 79 -14.88 17.27 -1.48
N ASN A 80 -15.38 16.08 -1.82
CA ASN A 80 -16.81 15.86 -1.91
C ASN A 80 -17.48 16.10 -0.54
N THR A 81 -18.50 16.94 -0.56
CA THR A 81 -19.33 17.25 0.60
C THR A 81 -20.70 16.63 0.40
N TYR A 82 -21.18 15.94 1.42
CA TYR A 82 -22.46 15.26 1.42
C TYR A 82 -23.37 15.89 2.44
N TYR A 83 -24.67 15.81 2.16
CA TYR A 83 -25.71 16.38 2.98
C TYR A 83 -26.83 15.36 3.18
N ALA A 84 -27.32 15.27 4.41
CA ALA A 84 -28.55 14.58 4.75
C ALA A 84 -29.34 15.38 5.78
N GLU A 85 -30.63 15.61 5.48
CA GLU A 85 -31.54 16.34 6.37
C GLU A 85 -31.73 15.63 7.71
N ALA A 86 -31.81 14.29 7.70
CA ALA A 86 -31.99 13.47 8.90
C ALA A 86 -30.83 13.57 9.91
N LEU A 87 -29.66 14.09 9.50
CA LEU A 87 -28.50 14.26 10.37
C LEU A 87 -28.41 15.68 10.98
N GLN A 88 -29.34 16.57 10.65
CA GLN A 88 -29.41 17.89 11.26
C GLN A 88 -29.69 17.81 12.76
N GLY A 89 -29.21 18.82 13.51
CA GLY A 89 -29.44 18.88 14.96
C GLY A 89 -28.41 18.14 15.81
N GLY A 90 -27.44 17.47 15.20
CA GLY A 90 -26.23 16.98 15.88
C GLY A 90 -26.43 15.78 16.78
N GLN A 91 -27.52 15.01 16.61
CA GLN A 91 -27.74 13.76 17.34
C GLN A 91 -26.62 12.74 17.10
N TYR A 92 -26.03 12.74 15.91
CA TYR A 92 -24.98 11.83 15.48
C TYR A 92 -23.69 12.61 15.16
N PRO A 93 -22.77 12.80 16.11
CA PRO A 93 -21.53 13.55 15.87
C PRO A 93 -20.58 12.83 14.92
N TYR A 94 -20.64 11.50 14.87
CA TYR A 94 -19.86 10.65 13.98
C TYR A 94 -20.76 9.60 13.33
N VAL A 95 -20.51 9.34 12.05
CA VAL A 95 -21.25 8.35 11.27
C VAL A 95 -20.29 7.52 10.41
N VAL A 96 -20.72 6.32 10.06
CA VAL A 96 -20.04 5.43 9.11
C VAL A 96 -20.80 5.49 7.80
N VAL A 97 -20.08 5.55 6.68
CA VAL A 97 -20.71 5.75 5.37
C VAL A 97 -20.33 4.61 4.45
N ARG A 98 -21.32 4.06 3.75
CA ARG A 98 -21.12 3.09 2.67
C ARG A 98 -21.38 3.77 1.34
N PHE A 99 -20.49 3.53 0.37
CA PHE A 99 -20.55 4.18 -0.92
C PHE A 99 -20.10 3.24 -2.04
N ASP A 100 -20.55 3.53 -3.25
CA ASP A 100 -20.03 2.90 -4.46
C ASP A 100 -18.79 3.69 -4.93
N PRO A 101 -17.61 3.07 -5.05
CA PRO A 101 -16.43 3.75 -5.58
C PRO A 101 -16.63 4.26 -7.01
N ASP A 102 -17.47 3.62 -7.83
CA ASP A 102 -17.71 4.06 -9.21
C ASP A 102 -18.71 5.24 -9.28
N ASP A 103 -19.54 5.44 -8.24
CA ASP A 103 -20.51 6.53 -8.15
C ASP A 103 -20.39 7.33 -6.84
N LEU A 104 -19.24 8.01 -6.67
CA LEU A 104 -19.00 8.85 -5.50
C LEU A 104 -19.74 10.21 -5.56
N HIS A 105 -20.29 10.58 -6.73
CA HIS A 105 -21.07 11.81 -6.89
C HIS A 105 -22.58 11.57 -6.67
N GLY A 106 -23.01 10.31 -6.59
CA GLY A 106 -24.37 9.93 -6.32
C GLY A 106 -24.71 9.89 -4.84
N THR A 107 -25.47 8.86 -4.46
CA THR A 107 -26.01 8.69 -3.12
C THR A 107 -25.10 7.81 -2.28
N VAL A 108 -24.86 8.21 -1.03
CA VAL A 108 -24.13 7.42 -0.05
C VAL A 108 -25.03 7.07 1.12
N TYR A 109 -24.76 5.93 1.74
CA TYR A 109 -25.62 5.35 2.76
C TYR A 109 -24.99 5.51 4.14
N VAL A 110 -25.72 6.14 5.06
CA VAL A 110 -25.18 6.52 6.36
C VAL A 110 -25.67 5.57 7.44
N TYR A 111 -24.74 5.19 8.30
CA TYR A 111 -24.93 4.28 9.42
C TYR A 111 -24.39 4.93 10.70
N ASP A 112 -24.98 4.54 11.83
CA ASP A 112 -24.40 4.79 13.15
C ASP A 112 -23.14 3.93 13.36
N LEU A 113 -22.35 4.26 14.37
CA LEU A 113 -21.19 3.49 14.81
C LEU A 113 -21.55 2.04 15.20
N ASN A 114 -22.80 1.80 15.60
CA ASN A 114 -23.33 0.47 15.90
C ASN A 114 -23.73 -0.33 14.64
N GLY A 115 -23.59 0.25 13.44
CA GLY A 115 -23.97 -0.39 12.17
C GLY A 115 -25.47 -0.35 11.86
N VAL A 116 -26.25 0.46 12.58
CA VAL A 116 -27.66 0.69 12.29
C VAL A 116 -27.76 1.70 11.14
N TYR A 117 -28.54 1.37 10.12
CA TYR A 117 -28.81 2.27 9.00
C TYR A 117 -29.62 3.49 9.47
N LEU A 118 -29.17 4.69 9.11
CA LEU A 118 -29.80 5.95 9.50
C LEU A 118 -30.57 6.58 8.35
N CYS A 119 -29.88 6.89 7.25
CA CYS A 119 -30.46 7.60 6.12
C CYS A 119 -29.54 7.57 4.89
N ASP A 120 -30.07 8.08 3.79
CA ASP A 120 -29.31 8.39 2.57
C ASP A 120 -28.76 9.82 2.63
N ALA A 121 -27.59 10.03 2.05
CA ALA A 121 -26.97 11.33 1.90
C ALA A 121 -26.57 11.57 0.44
N ILE A 122 -26.78 12.79 -0.04
CA ILE A 122 -26.54 13.17 -1.43
C ILE A 122 -25.27 14.01 -1.50
N CYS A 123 -24.49 13.85 -2.56
CA CYS A 123 -23.35 14.73 -2.83
C CYS A 123 -23.83 16.13 -3.23
N ASP A 124 -23.60 17.12 -2.37
CA ASP A 124 -23.93 18.53 -2.64
C ASP A 124 -22.88 19.18 -3.54
N LYS A 125 -21.60 18.82 -3.33
CA LYS A 125 -20.45 19.39 -4.06
C LYS A 125 -19.60 18.28 -4.69
N PRO A 126 -19.84 17.91 -5.96
CA PRO A 126 -19.08 16.87 -6.67
C PRO A 126 -17.80 17.46 -7.26
N LEU A 127 -16.72 17.51 -6.49
CA LEU A 127 -15.46 18.17 -6.88
C LEU A 127 -14.33 17.19 -7.23
N ALA A 128 -14.35 15.97 -6.68
CA ALA A 128 -13.09 15.31 -6.34
C ALA A 128 -12.86 13.91 -6.93
N PHE A 129 -13.87 13.17 -7.42
CA PHE A 129 -13.64 11.77 -7.82
C PHE A 129 -13.32 11.56 -9.30
N ASP A 130 -14.18 12.04 -10.21
CA ASP A 130 -14.07 11.76 -11.66
C ASP A 130 -13.26 12.80 -12.45
N SER A 131 -12.46 13.60 -11.74
CA SER A 131 -11.61 14.61 -12.39
C SER A 131 -10.30 13.97 -12.82
N VAL A 132 -10.14 13.72 -14.13
CA VAL A 132 -8.85 13.35 -14.75
C VAL A 132 -7.74 14.30 -14.29
N LYS A 133 -8.07 15.58 -14.05
CA LYS A 133 -7.14 16.60 -13.54
C LYS A 133 -6.72 16.31 -12.09
N GLY A 134 -7.64 15.91 -11.21
CA GLY A 134 -7.35 15.52 -9.84
C GLY A 134 -6.39 14.33 -9.77
N ALA A 135 -6.68 13.28 -10.54
CA ALA A 135 -5.82 12.10 -10.63
C ALA A 135 -4.41 12.45 -11.16
N ALA A 136 -4.32 13.28 -12.20
CA ALA A 136 -3.04 13.73 -12.74
C ALA A 136 -2.25 14.58 -11.74
N MET A 137 -2.92 15.46 -11.01
CA MET A 137 -2.30 16.30 -9.98
C MET A 137 -1.76 15.45 -8.82
N GLN A 138 -2.53 14.50 -8.32
CA GLN A 138 -2.08 13.60 -7.25
C GLN A 138 -0.86 12.77 -7.69
N ARG A 139 -0.88 12.16 -8.88
CA ARG A 139 0.30 11.43 -9.41
C ARG A 139 1.52 12.34 -9.53
N ARG A 140 1.33 13.60 -9.93
CA ARG A 140 2.42 14.59 -10.02
C ARG A 140 3.01 14.86 -8.64
N LEU A 141 2.19 15.03 -7.61
CA LEU A 141 2.63 15.27 -6.24
C LEU A 141 3.37 14.05 -5.68
N GLU A 142 2.83 12.84 -5.83
CA GLU A 142 3.49 11.59 -5.41
C GLU A 142 4.86 11.41 -6.10
N ALA A 143 4.95 11.71 -7.39
CA ALA A 143 6.22 11.66 -8.12
C ALA A 143 7.23 12.72 -7.62
N GLN A 144 6.76 13.90 -7.18
CA GLN A 144 7.61 14.92 -6.57
C GLN A 144 8.11 14.48 -5.19
N GLU A 145 7.24 13.92 -4.36
CA GLU A 145 7.58 13.38 -3.04
C GLU A 145 8.62 12.25 -3.15
N ALA A 146 8.44 11.32 -4.08
CA ALA A 146 9.42 10.26 -4.33
C ALA A 146 10.79 10.81 -4.72
N ARG A 147 10.84 11.85 -5.57
CA ARG A 147 12.09 12.52 -5.95
C ARG A 147 12.74 13.24 -4.77
N GLN A 148 11.95 13.93 -3.94
CA GLN A 148 12.45 14.63 -2.77
C GLN A 148 12.98 13.64 -1.72
N THR A 149 12.26 12.56 -1.46
CA THR A 149 12.68 11.49 -0.55
C THR A 149 14.01 10.89 -1.00
N LYS A 150 14.15 10.58 -2.29
CA LYS A 150 15.43 10.09 -2.85
C LYS A 150 16.58 11.08 -2.62
N LYS A 151 16.34 12.38 -2.81
CA LYS A 151 17.35 13.41 -2.54
C LYS A 151 17.69 13.50 -1.05
N GLN A 152 16.70 13.41 -0.17
CA GLN A 152 16.92 13.44 1.28
C GLN A 152 17.81 12.26 1.71
N VAL A 153 17.53 11.05 1.25
CA VAL A 153 18.36 9.86 1.52
C VAL A 153 19.80 10.07 1.04
N GLN A 154 19.99 10.54 -0.20
CA GLN A 154 21.34 10.82 -0.72
C GLN A 154 22.09 11.89 0.09
N THR A 155 21.39 12.89 0.61
CA THR A 155 22.00 13.91 1.47
C THR A 155 22.41 13.31 2.82
N LEU A 156 21.56 12.49 3.42
CA LEU A 156 21.86 11.79 4.67
C LEU A 156 23.10 10.89 4.51
N GLU A 157 23.18 10.11 3.43
CA GLU A 157 24.36 9.27 3.12
C GLU A 157 25.65 10.09 2.98
N LYS A 158 25.59 11.28 2.37
CA LYS A 158 26.75 12.16 2.22
C LYS A 158 27.18 12.76 3.56
N MET A 159 26.22 13.18 4.38
CA MET A 159 26.50 13.68 5.73
C MET A 159 27.16 12.61 6.58
N ASP A 160 26.64 11.38 6.54
CA ASP A 160 27.20 10.25 7.27
C ASP A 160 28.64 9.95 6.84
N LYS A 161 28.90 9.88 5.53
CA LYS A 161 30.26 9.74 4.98
C LYS A 161 31.20 10.85 5.45
N HIS A 162 30.76 12.10 5.40
CA HIS A 162 31.56 13.23 5.85
C HIS A 162 31.86 13.17 7.36
N GLN A 163 30.89 12.78 8.19
CA GLN A 163 31.10 12.56 9.62
C GLN A 163 32.12 11.45 9.87
N HIS A 164 31.96 10.30 9.21
CA HIS A 164 32.94 9.21 9.27
C HIS A 164 34.36 9.67 8.90
N GLU A 165 34.51 10.46 7.84
CA GLU A 165 35.80 11.03 7.44
C GLU A 165 36.39 12.00 8.48
N GLN A 166 35.55 12.82 9.13
CA GLN A 166 36.00 13.71 10.21
C GLN A 166 36.45 12.91 11.44
N TYR A 167 35.70 11.88 11.83
CA TYR A 167 36.09 11.01 12.94
C TYR A 167 37.39 10.26 12.64
N ARG A 168 37.58 9.74 11.42
CA ARG A 168 38.83 9.07 11.01
C ARG A 168 40.05 9.96 11.27
N LYS A 169 39.98 11.24 10.90
CA LYS A 169 41.07 12.21 11.12
C LYS A 169 41.41 12.45 12.60
N HIS A 170 40.46 12.24 13.52
CA HIS A 170 40.72 12.39 14.97
C HIS A 170 41.44 11.18 15.57
N PHE A 171 41.51 10.06 14.85
CA PHE A 171 42.23 8.85 15.27
C PHE A 171 43.59 8.69 14.60
N ASP A 172 43.93 9.53 13.61
CA ASP A 172 45.24 9.52 12.94
C ASP A 172 46.39 10.06 13.85
N ASP A 173 46.07 10.69 15.00
CA ASP A 173 47.05 11.14 16.01
C ASP A 173 47.32 10.09 17.10
N VAL A 174 46.73 8.90 17.02
CA VAL A 174 47.23 7.79 17.82
C VAL A 174 48.55 7.40 17.16
N PRO A 175 49.72 7.56 17.83
CA PRO A 175 50.96 7.03 17.28
C PRO A 175 50.68 5.60 16.89
N GLU A 176 51.15 5.16 15.72
CA GLU A 176 51.01 3.79 15.25
C GLU A 176 51.56 2.90 16.36
N ALA A 177 50.69 2.53 17.28
CA ALA A 177 51.02 1.65 18.37
C ALA A 177 51.35 0.41 17.59
N GLU A 178 52.64 0.01 17.61
CA GLU A 178 53.11 -1.22 16.98
C GLU A 178 52.00 -2.23 17.21
N LEU A 179 51.24 -2.52 16.15
CA LEU A 179 50.07 -3.36 16.28
C LEU A 179 50.70 -4.71 16.58
N VAL A 180 50.84 -5.03 17.86
CA VAL A 180 51.36 -6.31 18.30
C VAL A 180 50.33 -7.29 17.81
N GLU A 181 50.65 -7.93 16.68
CA GLU A 181 49.79 -8.95 16.13
C GLU A 181 49.57 -9.96 17.25
N PRO A 182 48.32 -10.22 17.62
CA PRO A 182 48.06 -11.15 18.69
C PRO A 182 48.64 -12.49 18.22
N LYS A 183 49.55 -13.06 19.01
CA LYS A 183 50.14 -14.40 18.76
C LYS A 183 49.11 -15.49 18.44
N LYS A 184 47.85 -15.24 18.78
CA LYS A 184 46.71 -16.12 18.62
C LYS A 184 45.49 -15.31 18.18
N VAL A 185 44.97 -15.60 16.98
CA VAL A 185 43.70 -15.04 16.49
C VAL A 185 42.64 -16.14 16.52
N LYS A 186 41.56 -15.93 17.27
CA LYS A 186 40.39 -16.81 17.22
C LYS A 186 39.45 -16.31 16.13
N ARG A 187 39.44 -16.96 14.97
CA ARG A 187 38.46 -16.67 13.92
C ARG A 187 37.09 -17.19 14.37
N LEU A 188 36.13 -16.28 14.53
CA LEU A 188 34.74 -16.65 14.70
C LEU A 188 34.23 -17.22 13.37
N ALA A 189 33.47 -18.31 13.44
CA ALA A 189 32.78 -18.82 12.26
C ALA A 189 31.84 -17.73 11.73
N MET A 190 31.89 -17.45 10.42
CA MET A 190 30.89 -16.58 9.79
C MET A 190 29.52 -17.19 10.01
N PHE A 191 28.64 -16.41 10.63
CA PHE A 191 27.28 -16.83 10.95
C PHE A 191 26.43 -16.84 9.67
N GLU A 192 26.34 -17.99 9.01
CA GLU A 192 25.35 -18.23 7.96
C GLU A 192 24.09 -18.88 8.57
N GLY A 193 23.29 -18.06 9.25
CA GLY A 193 21.90 -18.39 9.60
C GLY A 193 21.64 -19.11 10.94
N ASN A 194 20.35 -19.19 11.28
CA ASN A 194 19.84 -19.39 12.65
C ASN A 194 19.72 -20.86 13.12
N LEU A 195 20.37 -21.82 12.46
CA LEU A 195 20.27 -23.23 12.86
C LEU A 195 21.27 -23.53 13.99
N GLN A 196 20.79 -23.72 15.21
CA GLN A 196 21.59 -23.99 16.41
C GLN A 196 22.46 -25.24 16.23
N ARG A 197 23.75 -25.05 15.93
CA ARG A 197 24.77 -26.08 16.04
C ARG A 197 25.42 -26.00 17.41
N LYS A 198 25.72 -27.16 18.01
CA LYS A 198 26.48 -27.28 19.26
C LYS A 198 27.79 -26.50 19.09
N VAL A 199 28.10 -25.59 20.02
CA VAL A 199 29.34 -24.80 20.00
C VAL A 199 30.51 -25.78 20.13
N GLU A 200 31.26 -25.97 19.05
CA GLU A 200 32.57 -26.63 19.12
C GLU A 200 33.59 -25.59 19.62
N GLU A 201 34.31 -25.93 20.69
CA GLU A 201 35.43 -25.11 21.15
C GLU A 201 36.53 -25.16 20.10
N MET A 202 36.68 -24.07 19.34
CA MET A 202 37.77 -23.92 18.39
C MET A 202 39.04 -23.45 19.10
N ASP A 203 40.11 -24.20 18.90
CA ASP A 203 41.45 -23.92 19.41
C ASP A 203 42.11 -22.75 18.68
N TRP A 204 43.03 -22.11 19.39
CA TRP A 204 43.81 -20.98 18.89
C TRP A 204 44.84 -21.43 17.84
N VAL A 205 44.91 -20.73 16.70
CA VAL A 205 45.96 -20.92 15.70
C VAL A 205 47.16 -20.03 16.06
N VAL A 206 48.36 -20.60 16.06
CA VAL A 206 49.64 -19.90 16.26
C VAL A 206 50.36 -19.87 14.91
N ASP A 207 50.71 -18.68 14.41
CA ASP A 207 51.62 -18.55 13.28
C ASP A 207 53.06 -18.62 13.81
N ASP A 208 53.71 -19.79 13.64
CA ASP A 208 55.11 -20.01 14.01
C ASP A 208 56.03 -19.72 12.80
N ASP A 209 56.35 -18.46 12.57
CA ASP A 209 57.49 -18.08 11.71
C ASP A 209 58.77 -17.93 12.56
N PRO A 210 59.88 -18.62 12.25
CA PRO A 210 61.11 -18.54 13.03
C PRO A 210 61.85 -17.20 12.81
N LEU A 211 62.17 -16.52 13.91
CA LEU A 211 62.93 -15.26 13.95
C LEU A 211 64.29 -15.36 13.19
N PRO A 212 64.68 -14.35 12.39
CA PRO A 212 65.97 -14.34 11.71
C PRO A 212 67.14 -14.17 12.70
N LYS A 213 68.22 -14.95 12.51
CA LYS A 213 69.42 -14.98 13.37
C LYS A 213 70.20 -13.66 13.30
N THR A 214 70.52 -13.09 14.45
CA THR A 214 71.39 -11.93 14.61
C THR A 214 72.87 -12.34 14.60
N ASP A 215 73.65 -11.86 13.63
CA ASP A 215 75.11 -12.00 13.63
C ASP A 215 75.75 -10.91 14.51
N LEU A 216 76.53 -11.33 15.52
CA LEU A 216 77.35 -10.45 16.36
C LEU A 216 78.68 -10.11 15.65
N PRO A 217 79.19 -8.87 15.73
CA PRO A 217 80.43 -8.47 15.08
C PRO A 217 81.67 -9.11 15.75
N LYS A 218 82.61 -9.60 14.94
CA LYS A 218 83.91 -10.13 15.40
C LYS A 218 84.83 -8.97 15.83
N VAL A 219 85.52 -9.20 16.94
CA VAL A 219 86.49 -8.32 17.66
C VAL A 219 87.60 -7.81 16.74
#